data_AF-A0A7S0ATP8-F1
#
_entry.id   AF-A0A7S0ATP8-F1
#
_cell.length_a   1.000
_cell.length_b   1.000
_cell.length_c   1.000
_cell.angle_alpha   90.00
_cell.angle_beta   90.00
_cell.angle_gamma   90.00
#
_symmetry.space_group_name_H-M   'P 1'
#
loop_
_entity.id
_entity.type
_entity.pdbx_description
1 polymer ?
#
loop_
_entity_poly.entity_id
_entity_poly.type
_entity_poly.pdbx_seq_one_letter_code
_entity_poly.pdbx_strand_id
1 'polypeptide(L)'
;MSSERIEALERIGFEWTRPKTGRKPDDTLWWKRFHELEEYKGEHGDCNVPINYETNRPLAKWVMNQRAEYTRFMEDNPNRSPAISADRIELLNSIGFEWRLRERPEWDEMYDELVVFKQTHGNTLVPMTPSLRPIINTACSLDGSI
;
A
#
# COMPACT_ATOMS: atom_id res chain seq x y z
N MET A 1 18.56 -2.53 30.35
CA MET A 1 17.49 -3.56 30.44
C MET A 1 18.12 -4.88 30.04
N SER A 2 17.96 -5.96 30.81
CA SER A 2 18.53 -7.25 30.43
C SER A 2 17.69 -7.91 29.33
N SER A 3 18.34 -8.60 28.39
CA SER A 3 17.69 -9.25 27.25
C SER A 3 16.58 -10.21 27.68
N GLU A 4 16.77 -10.94 28.78
CA GLU A 4 15.78 -11.85 29.37
C GLU A 4 14.46 -11.17 29.73
N ARG A 5 14.50 -9.90 30.15
CA ARG A 5 13.28 -9.15 30.48
C ARG A 5 12.52 -8.72 29.24
N ILE A 6 13.21 -8.47 28.14
CA ILE A 6 12.59 -8.09 26.86
C ILE A 6 11.90 -9.31 26.25
N GLU A 7 12.59 -10.46 26.19
CA GLU A 7 12.02 -11.72 25.69
C GLU A 7 10.80 -12.19 26.49
N ALA A 8 10.84 -12.04 27.82
CA ALA A 8 9.69 -12.38 28.67
C ALA A 8 8.45 -11.50 28.39
N LEU A 9 8.67 -10.23 28.01
CA LEU A 9 7.61 -9.29 27.67
C LEU A 9 7.09 -9.53 26.25
N GLU A 10 7.96 -9.85 25.29
CA GLU A 10 7.57 -10.24 23.93
C GLU A 10 6.72 -11.53 23.94
N ARG A 11 7.10 -12.52 24.76
CA ARG A 11 6.36 -13.80 24.89
C ARG A 11 4.92 -13.65 25.38
N ILE A 12 4.62 -12.57 26.11
CA ILE A 12 3.26 -12.28 26.61
C ILE A 12 2.54 -11.22 25.77
N GLY A 13 3.10 -10.81 24.63
CA GLY A 13 2.51 -9.81 23.75
C GLY A 13 2.49 -8.42 24.38
N PHE A 14 3.53 -8.05 25.14
CA PHE A 14 3.63 -6.74 25.77
C PHE A 14 3.77 -5.64 24.72
N GLU A 15 2.73 -4.81 24.57
CA GLU A 15 2.74 -3.68 23.65
C GLU A 15 3.62 -2.54 24.19
N TRP A 16 4.74 -2.29 23.50
CA TRP A 16 5.68 -1.21 23.83
C TRP A 16 5.14 0.20 23.51
N THR A 17 4.02 0.29 22.78
CA THR A 17 3.40 1.55 22.36
C THR A 17 2.04 1.75 23.03
N ARG A 18 1.85 2.85 23.76
CA ARG A 18 0.54 3.25 24.27
C ARG A 18 -0.31 3.88 23.15
N PRO A 19 -1.55 3.40 22.88
CA PRO A 19 -2.44 4.04 21.91
C PRO A 19 -2.80 5.46 22.35
N LYS A 20 -2.69 6.44 21.45
CA LYS A 20 -3.00 7.86 21.72
C LYS A 20 -4.46 8.11 22.16
N THR A 21 -5.37 7.17 21.93
CA THR A 21 -6.82 7.34 22.12
C THR A 21 -7.42 6.46 23.23
N GLY A 22 -6.62 5.78 24.05
CA GLY A 22 -7.13 4.92 25.14
C GLY A 22 -7.95 3.70 24.69
N ARG A 23 -8.19 3.54 23.38
CA ARG A 23 -8.73 2.33 22.79
C ARG A 23 -7.58 1.54 22.18
N LYS A 24 -7.47 0.26 22.57
CA LYS A 24 -6.65 -0.71 21.85
C LYS A 24 -7.15 -0.74 20.39
N PRO A 25 -6.27 -0.74 19.38
CA PRO A 25 -6.69 -1.03 18.01
C PRO A 25 -7.50 -2.33 18.04
N ASP A 26 -8.77 -2.25 17.66
CA ASP A 26 -9.63 -3.42 17.68
C ASP A 26 -9.30 -4.29 16.47
N ASP A 27 -8.42 -5.27 16.68
CA ASP A 27 -8.05 -6.26 15.67
C ASP A 27 -9.26 -7.05 15.15
N THR A 28 -10.37 -7.07 15.90
CA THR A 28 -11.64 -7.70 15.48
C THR A 28 -12.12 -7.16 14.14
N LEU A 29 -11.96 -5.85 13.89
CA LEU A 29 -12.36 -5.26 12.62
C LEU A 29 -11.42 -5.70 11.48
N TRP A 30 -10.12 -5.82 11.75
CA TRP A 30 -9.18 -6.29 10.74
C TRP A 30 -9.48 -7.74 10.34
N TRP A 31 -9.68 -8.63 11.33
CA TRP A 31 -10.03 -10.02 11.10
C TRP A 31 -11.36 -10.17 10.37
N LYS A 32 -12.37 -9.37 10.73
CA LYS A 32 -13.63 -9.35 9.99
C LYS A 32 -13.42 -9.04 8.50
N ARG A 33 -12.62 -8.02 8.17
CA ARG A 33 -12.36 -7.65 6.77
C ARG A 33 -11.50 -8.67 6.04
N PHE A 34 -10.58 -9.32 6.77
CA PHE A 34 -9.80 -10.43 6.24
C PHE A 34 -10.71 -11.59 5.81
N HIS A 35 -11.64 -12.02 6.65
CA HIS A 35 -12.59 -13.08 6.29
C HIS A 35 -13.53 -12.69 5.14
N GLU A 36 -14.03 -11.45 5.11
CA GLU A 36 -14.80 -10.95 3.96
C GLU A 36 -13.99 -10.97 2.65
N LEU A 37 -12.67 -10.80 2.72
CA LEU A 37 -11.78 -10.92 1.56
C LEU A 37 -11.59 -12.39 1.14
N GLU A 38 -11.50 -13.32 2.09
CA GLU A 38 -11.47 -14.76 1.80
C GLU A 38 -12.74 -15.22 1.09
N GLU A 39 -13.90 -14.75 1.55
CA GLU A 39 -15.20 -15.00 0.91
C GLU A 39 -15.21 -14.42 -0.51
N TYR A 40 -14.78 -13.16 -0.68
CA TYR A 40 -14.68 -12.52 -2.00
C TYR A 40 -13.82 -13.33 -2.96
N LYS A 41 -12.66 -13.81 -2.49
CA LYS A 41 -11.76 -14.67 -3.27
C LYS A 41 -12.41 -16.00 -3.63
N GLY A 42 -13.17 -16.61 -2.72
CA GLY A 42 -13.92 -17.82 -3.02
C GLY A 42 -14.93 -17.64 -4.15
N GLU A 43 -15.57 -16.47 -4.22
CA GLU A 43 -16.57 -16.13 -5.24
C GLU A 43 -15.95 -15.70 -6.59
N HIS A 44 -14.87 -14.91 -6.56
CA HIS A 44 -14.32 -14.25 -7.76
C HIS A 44 -13.02 -14.90 -8.26
N GLY A 45 -12.36 -15.71 -7.44
CA GLY A 45 -11.08 -16.36 -7.74
C GLY A 45 -9.84 -15.53 -7.40
N ASP A 46 -10.01 -14.24 -7.09
CA ASP A 46 -8.92 -13.31 -6.78
C ASP A 46 -9.26 -12.37 -5.60
N CYS A 47 -8.27 -11.59 -5.15
CA CYS A 47 -8.43 -10.59 -4.10
C CYS A 47 -8.59 -9.17 -4.66
N ASN A 48 -8.96 -9.03 -5.94
CA ASN A 48 -8.90 -7.78 -6.69
C ASN A 48 -10.23 -7.00 -6.60
N VAL A 49 -10.62 -6.71 -5.36
CA VAL A 49 -11.87 -6.00 -5.05
C VAL A 49 -11.93 -4.64 -5.75
N PRO A 50 -12.95 -4.38 -6.61
CA PRO A 50 -13.13 -3.11 -7.29
C PRO A 50 -13.33 -1.96 -6.30
N ILE A 51 -12.81 -0.77 -6.62
CA ILE A 51 -12.96 0.43 -5.78
C ILE A 51 -14.44 0.78 -5.52
N ASN A 52 -15.29 0.56 -6.52
CA ASN A 52 -16.73 0.83 -6.46
C ASN A 52 -17.55 -0.44 -6.16
N TYR A 53 -16.98 -1.42 -5.47
CA TYR A 53 -17.70 -2.66 -5.14
C TYR A 53 -18.93 -2.36 -4.29
N GLU A 54 -20.12 -2.47 -4.90
CA GLU A 54 -21.37 -2.03 -4.30
C GLU A 54 -21.83 -2.95 -3.17
N THR A 55 -21.59 -4.25 -3.30
CA THR A 55 -21.94 -5.28 -2.32
C THR A 55 -21.28 -5.03 -0.98
N ASN A 56 -19.99 -4.63 -0.97
CA ASN A 56 -19.25 -4.35 0.25
C ASN A 56 -18.25 -3.20 0.07
N ARG A 57 -18.76 -1.97 0.04
CA ARG A 57 -17.94 -0.75 0.00
C ARG A 57 -16.90 -0.64 1.13
N PRO A 58 -17.21 -1.05 2.38
CA PRO A 58 -16.20 -1.09 3.44
C PRO A 58 -15.00 -1.98 3.12
N LEU A 59 -15.22 -3.16 2.53
CA LEU A 59 -14.15 -4.07 2.12
C LEU A 59 -13.26 -3.44 1.04
N ALA A 60 -13.86 -2.84 -0.01
CA ALA A 60 -13.11 -2.16 -1.06
C ALA A 60 -12.18 -1.06 -0.51
N LYS A 61 -12.71 -0.25 0.42
CA LYS A 61 -11.91 0.79 1.10
C LYS A 61 -10.79 0.18 1.95
N TRP A 62 -11.06 -0.92 2.63
CA TRP A 62 -10.07 -1.60 3.46
C TRP A 62 -8.93 -2.20 2.62
N VAL A 63 -9.24 -2.86 1.50
CA VAL A 63 -8.26 -3.38 0.53
C VAL A 63 -7.37 -2.26 -0.01
N MET A 64 -7.98 -1.13 -0.41
CA MET A 64 -7.24 0.05 -0.86
C MET A 64 -6.28 0.57 0.23
N ASN A 65 -6.74 0.62 1.48
CA ASN A 65 -5.90 1.04 2.59
C ASN A 65 -4.75 0.05 2.84
N GLN A 66 -4.97 -1.27 2.75
CA GLN A 66 -3.88 -2.26 2.90
C GLN A 66 -2.78 -2.00 1.86
N ARG A 67 -3.14 -1.78 0.59
CA ARG A 67 -2.16 -1.47 -0.48
C ARG A 67 -1.38 -0.18 -0.21
N ALA A 68 -2.06 0.86 0.29
CA ALA A 68 -1.41 2.12 0.65
C ALA A 68 -0.46 1.98 1.84
N GLU A 69 -0.86 1.27 2.89
CA GLU A 69 -0.04 1.01 4.06
C GLU A 69 1.16 0.12 3.73
N TYR A 70 1.00 -0.86 2.84
CA TYR A 70 2.12 -1.67 2.34
C TYR A 70 3.12 -0.84 1.53
N THR A 71 2.64 0.07 0.68
CA THR A 71 3.52 0.99 -0.04
C THR A 71 4.35 1.82 0.94
N ARG A 72 3.72 2.35 2.00
CA ARG A 72 4.42 3.07 3.08
C ARG A 72 5.38 2.20 3.87
N PHE A 73 5.05 0.92 4.04
CA PHE A 73 5.92 -0.06 4.71
C PHE A 73 7.19 -0.31 3.91
N MET A 74 7.12 -0.26 2.58
CA MET A 74 8.26 -0.42 1.68
C MET A 74 9.04 0.88 1.46
N GLU A 75 8.51 2.05 1.84
CA GLU A 75 9.19 3.34 1.75
C GLU A 75 10.24 3.45 2.88
N ASP A 76 11.50 3.76 2.53
CA ASP A 76 12.53 4.11 3.52
C ASP A 76 12.36 5.56 3.99
N ASN A 77 11.32 5.81 4.79
CA ASN A 77 11.02 7.13 5.34
C ASN A 77 10.95 7.09 6.87
N PRO A 78 11.95 7.66 7.59
CA PRO A 78 12.02 7.60 9.05
C PRO A 78 10.90 8.39 9.75
N ASN A 79 10.18 9.25 9.02
CA ASN A 79 9.05 10.02 9.56
C ASN A 79 7.69 9.34 9.34
N ARG A 80 7.66 8.15 8.71
CA ARG A 80 6.44 7.38 8.51
C ARG A 80 6.53 6.05 9.25
N SER A 81 5.49 5.78 10.03
CA SER A 81 5.26 4.46 10.61
C SER A 81 4.04 3.87 9.91
N PRO A 82 4.18 2.84 9.05
CA PRO A 82 3.04 2.15 8.48
C PRO A 82 2.18 1.54 9.60
N ALA A 83 0.86 1.51 9.40
CA ALA A 83 -0.09 0.89 10.34
C ALA A 83 -0.24 -0.62 10.12
N ILE A 84 0.28 -1.15 9.02
CA ILE A 84 0.28 -2.57 8.71
C ILE A 84 1.51 -3.25 9.33
N SER A 85 1.30 -4.38 10.01
CA SER A 85 2.38 -5.19 10.58
C SER A 85 2.87 -6.23 9.57
N ALA A 86 4.09 -6.75 9.78
CA ALA A 86 4.65 -7.83 8.98
C ALA A 86 3.75 -9.08 8.96
N ASP A 87 3.22 -9.50 10.11
CA ASP A 87 2.32 -10.66 10.22
C ASP A 87 1.06 -10.50 9.34
N ARG A 88 0.50 -9.28 9.26
CA ARG A 88 -0.66 -8.99 8.42
C ARG A 88 -0.32 -9.06 6.94
N ILE A 89 0.90 -8.64 6.57
CA ILE A 89 1.40 -8.77 5.21
C ILE A 89 1.53 -10.24 4.84
N GLU A 90 2.13 -11.07 5.72
CA GLU A 90 2.27 -12.51 5.50
C GLU A 90 0.91 -13.21 5.37
N LEU A 91 -0.06 -12.87 6.22
CA LEU A 91 -1.42 -13.40 6.13
C LEU A 91 -2.08 -13.05 4.79
N LEU A 92 -1.96 -11.80 4.34
CA LEU A 92 -2.49 -11.37 3.05
C LEU A 92 -1.76 -12.06 1.88
N ASN A 93 -0.45 -12.25 1.97
CA ASN A 93 0.33 -13.02 0.99
C ASN A 93 -0.14 -14.48 0.92
N SER A 94 -0.49 -15.09 2.05
CA SER A 94 -0.94 -16.49 2.12
C SER A 94 -2.22 -16.74 1.32
N ILE A 95 -3.08 -15.72 1.19
CA ILE A 95 -4.28 -15.77 0.37
C ILE A 95 -4.06 -15.22 -1.05
N GLY A 96 -2.81 -14.99 -1.47
CA GLY A 96 -2.50 -14.50 -2.82
C GLY A 96 -2.93 -13.05 -3.05
N PHE A 97 -2.89 -12.22 -2.02
CA PHE A 97 -3.26 -10.81 -2.14
C PHE A 97 -2.28 -10.04 -3.03
N GLU A 98 -2.80 -9.44 -4.10
CA GLU A 98 -2.00 -8.62 -5.01
C GLU A 98 -1.88 -7.18 -4.49
N TRP A 99 -0.67 -6.79 -4.09
CA TRP A 99 -0.37 -5.46 -3.57
C TRP A 99 -0.33 -4.37 -4.65
N ARG A 100 0.03 -4.74 -5.89
CA ARG A 100 0.16 -3.83 -7.03
C ARG A 100 -0.62 -4.37 -8.22
N LEU A 101 -1.80 -3.81 -8.48
CA LEU A 101 -2.66 -4.21 -9.63
C LEU A 101 -2.19 -3.67 -10.98
N ARG A 102 -1.21 -2.77 -10.97
CA ARG A 102 -0.56 -2.24 -12.16
C ARG A 102 0.92 -2.20 -11.88
N GLU A 103 1.70 -2.83 -12.75
CA GLU A 103 3.13 -2.56 -12.81
C GLU A 103 3.31 -1.09 -13.16
N ARG A 104 4.18 -0.41 -12.41
CA ARG A 104 4.67 0.88 -12.86
C ARG A 104 5.84 0.59 -13.79
N PRO A 105 5.86 1.15 -15.01
CA PRO A 105 7.05 1.06 -15.84
C PRO A 105 8.23 1.65 -15.07
N GLU A 106 9.40 1.05 -15.29
CA GLU A 106 10.65 1.54 -14.71
C GLU A 106 10.94 2.96 -15.22
N TRP A 107 11.73 3.73 -14.48
CA TRP A 107 11.98 5.14 -14.81
C TRP A 107 12.56 5.31 -16.22
N ASP A 108 13.47 4.41 -16.61
CA ASP A 108 14.13 4.44 -17.92
C ASP A 108 13.12 4.25 -19.07
N GLU A 109 12.20 3.29 -18.95
CA GLU A 109 11.15 3.06 -19.95
C GLU A 109 10.25 4.29 -20.10
N MET A 110 9.90 4.93 -18.98
CA MET A 110 9.08 6.14 -18.97
C MET A 110 9.83 7.34 -19.57
N TYR A 111 11.14 7.44 -19.34
CA TYR A 111 11.98 8.49 -19.90
C TYR A 111 12.11 8.35 -21.42
N ASP A 112 12.33 7.14 -21.92
CA ASP A 112 12.42 6.87 -23.35
C ASP A 112 11.10 7.22 -24.07
N GLU A 113 9.95 6.87 -23.50
CA GLU A 113 8.64 7.28 -24.02
C GLU A 113 8.50 8.82 -24.08
N LEU A 114 8.97 9.54 -23.06
CA LEU A 114 8.92 11.00 -23.02
C LEU A 114 9.81 11.63 -24.09
N VAL A 115 10.98 11.05 -24.36
CA VAL A 115 11.89 11.49 -25.43
C VAL A 115 11.21 11.34 -26.79
N VAL A 116 10.59 10.21 -27.06
CA VAL A 116 9.82 9.97 -28.30
C VAL A 116 8.66 10.95 -28.44
N PHE A 117 7.93 11.21 -27.35
CA PHE A 117 6.82 12.17 -27.37
C PHE A 117 7.30 13.60 -27.70
N LYS A 118 8.39 14.04 -27.09
CA LYS A 118 8.97 15.37 -27.37
C LYS A 118 9.41 15.51 -28.82
N GLN A 119 9.98 14.45 -29.40
CA GLN A 119 10.38 14.45 -30.82
C GLN A 119 9.18 14.55 -31.77
N THR A 120 8.07 13.89 -31.43
CA THR A 120 6.88 13.82 -32.29
C THR A 120 5.96 15.04 -32.16
N HIS A 121 5.83 15.60 -30.97
CA HIS A 121 4.87 16.69 -30.68
C HIS A 121 5.55 18.04 -30.40
N GLY A 122 6.88 18.08 -30.34
CA GLY A 122 7.67 19.29 -30.14
C GLY A 122 7.58 19.88 -28.73
N ASN A 123 6.90 19.22 -27.80
CA ASN A 123 6.75 19.64 -26.41
C ASN A 123 6.57 18.44 -25.48
N THR A 124 6.66 18.69 -24.17
CA THR A 124 6.51 17.67 -23.11
C THR A 124 5.15 17.76 -22.41
N LEU A 125 4.15 18.42 -23.02
CA LEU A 125 2.80 18.54 -22.47
C LEU A 125 2.01 17.27 -22.82
N VAL A 126 2.42 16.17 -22.19
CA VAL A 126 1.78 14.87 -22.35
C VAL A 126 0.35 14.95 -21.79
N PRO A 127 -0.70 14.68 -22.59
CA PRO A 127 -2.07 14.75 -22.13
C PRO A 127 -2.33 13.73 -21.02
N MET A 128 -3.07 14.15 -19.99
CA MET A 128 -3.31 13.38 -18.77
C MET A 128 -4.32 12.24 -19.01
N THR A 129 -3.87 11.17 -19.68
CA THR A 129 -4.67 9.97 -19.94
C THR A 129 -4.41 8.91 -18.85
N PRO A 130 -5.34 7.97 -18.61
CA PRO A 130 -5.18 6.91 -17.61
C PRO A 130 -3.97 5.99 -17.83
N SER A 131 -3.38 5.97 -19.03
CA SER A 131 -2.18 5.22 -19.39
C SER A 131 -0.87 5.94 -19.01
N LEU A 132 -0.89 7.26 -18.79
CA LEU A 132 0.31 8.09 -18.57
C LEU A 132 0.39 8.67 -17.13
N ARG A 133 -0.47 8.20 -16.22
CA ARG A 133 -0.45 8.55 -14.78
C ARG A 133 0.89 8.38 -14.04
N PRO A 134 1.87 7.55 -14.47
CA PRO A 134 3.17 7.50 -13.80
C PRO A 134 4.02 8.77 -13.97
N ILE A 135 3.83 9.54 -15.05
CA ILE A 135 4.76 10.61 -15.47
C ILE A 135 4.82 11.79 -14.47
N ILE A 136 3.72 12.10 -13.77
CA ILE A 136 3.59 13.40 -13.09
C ILE A 136 4.09 13.38 -11.63
N ASN A 137 4.20 12.23 -10.98
CA ASN A 137 4.49 12.19 -9.54
C ASN A 137 5.98 12.25 -9.16
N THR A 138 6.92 12.22 -10.12
CA THR A 138 8.36 12.28 -9.83
C THR A 138 8.99 13.63 -10.20
N ALA A 139 8.27 14.52 -10.90
CA ALA A 139 8.86 15.75 -11.45
C ALA A 139 8.79 17.00 -10.53
N CYS A 140 8.18 16.93 -9.33
CA CYS A 140 8.01 18.11 -8.46
C CYS A 140 8.76 18.05 -7.11
N SER A 141 9.72 17.15 -6.91
CA SER A 141 10.50 17.10 -5.64
C SER A 141 12.01 17.25 -5.78
N LEU A 142 12.52 17.52 -6.98
CA LEU A 142 13.94 17.77 -7.20
C LEU A 142 14.15 19.02 -8.05
N ASP A 143 13.64 20.17 -7.60
CA ASP A 143 14.37 21.41 -7.85
C ASP A 143 14.06 22.42 -6.75
N GLY A 144 14.99 22.46 -5.79
CA GLY A 144 14.88 23.22 -4.57
C GLY A 144 16.26 23.44 -3.98
N SER A 145 17.17 23.98 -4.79
CA SER A 145 18.34 24.71 -4.30
C SER A 145 18.81 25.68 -5.38
N ILE A 146 18.71 26.97 -5.01
CA ILE A 146 19.34 28.14 -5.65
C ILE A 146 20.86 27.99 -5.53
#